data_AF-A0A9W9LWZ2-F1
#
_entry.id   AF-A0A9W9LWZ2-F1
#
_cell.length_a   1.000
_cell.length_b   1.000
_cell.length_c   1.000
_cell.angle_alpha   90.00
_cell.angle_beta   90.00
_cell.angle_gamma   90.00
#
_symmetry.space_group_name_H-M   'P 1'
#
loop_
_entity.id
_entity.type
_entity.pdbx_description
1 polymer ?
#
loop_
_entity_poly.entity_id
_entity_poly.type
_entity_poly.pdbx_seq_one_letter_code
_entity_poly.pdbx_strand_id
1 'polypeptide(L)'
;MSSSLEAGEPLIGSQNERRGGDPGPRASWSLRKQLSTDKIALGTLFTILIFSLGVATGRYVPVGRSGLLAPAGDVGVFMEYNTTFSQAPSPESDAAWESLFPTGNGFVQHATIAPVSSGLVVYHGLHCLNSLRIVYFAAIDPKEMHLPEEHSHLADPGHVQHCIDYLRQSLMCTADTNLEPVGEGEAGVTGYGYTRTCRDFNRVKKWASENWAREL
;
A
#
# COMPACT_ATOMS: atom_id res chain seq x y z
N MET A 1 -31.05 18.52 45.30
CA MET A 1 -31.85 18.62 46.54
C MET A 1 -32.87 17.50 46.48
N SER A 2 -33.07 16.62 47.47
CA SER A 2 -32.40 16.49 48.77
C SER A 2 -32.20 15.01 49.13
N SER A 3 -31.06 14.75 49.78
CA SER A 3 -30.83 13.74 50.80
C SER A 3 -31.99 13.58 51.81
N SER A 4 -32.14 12.39 52.42
CA SER A 4 -31.84 12.15 53.86
C SER A 4 -32.35 10.80 54.41
N LEU A 5 -31.94 10.52 55.66
CA LEU A 5 -32.24 9.39 56.58
C LEU A 5 -31.06 8.41 56.71
N GLU A 6 -30.09 8.61 57.62
CA GLU A 6 -30.14 8.43 59.09
C GLU A 6 -30.35 6.94 59.49
N ALA A 7 -29.36 6.21 60.02
CA ALA A 7 -28.56 6.35 61.26
C ALA A 7 -29.14 5.47 62.41
N GLY A 8 -28.28 4.64 63.02
CA GLY A 8 -28.68 3.68 64.05
C GLY A 8 -27.49 2.95 64.70
N GLU A 9 -27.10 3.42 65.88
CA GLU A 9 -26.13 2.87 66.83
C GLU A 9 -26.89 2.22 68.03
N PRO A 10 -26.27 1.63 69.08
CA PRO A 10 -25.03 0.83 69.16
C PRO A 10 -25.11 -0.34 70.22
N LEU A 11 -23.94 -0.94 70.53
CA LEU A 11 -23.54 -1.65 71.78
C LEU A 11 -24.18 -2.99 72.22
N ILE A 12 -23.30 -3.95 72.55
CA ILE A 12 -23.20 -4.73 73.82
C ILE A 12 -21.83 -5.45 73.81
N GLY A 13 -21.21 -5.70 74.98
CA GLY A 13 -20.02 -6.54 75.08
C GLY A 13 -19.74 -7.07 76.50
N SER A 14 -18.85 -8.06 76.60
CA SER A 14 -18.07 -8.46 77.80
C SER A 14 -17.03 -9.53 77.39
N GLN A 15 -15.74 -9.44 77.81
CA GLN A 15 -15.11 -10.18 78.91
C GLN A 15 -15.42 -11.70 78.89
N ASN A 16 -14.50 -12.67 78.97
CA ASN A 16 -13.05 -12.71 79.32
C ASN A 16 -12.44 -13.99 78.63
N GLU A 17 -11.20 -14.48 78.76
CA GLU A 17 -10.04 -14.18 79.63
C GLU A 17 -8.70 -14.38 78.86
N ARG A 18 -7.81 -15.29 79.31
CA ARG A 18 -6.37 -15.31 79.01
C ARG A 18 -5.84 -16.74 78.83
N ARG A 19 -4.96 -16.93 77.85
CA ARG A 19 -3.72 -17.76 78.00
C ARG A 19 -2.58 -17.08 77.26
N GLY A 20 -1.43 -17.00 77.92
CA GLY A 20 -0.23 -16.33 77.38
C GLY A 20 0.47 -17.16 76.32
N GLY A 21 1.04 -16.45 75.33
CA GLY A 21 2.04 -16.95 74.40
C GLY A 21 3.15 -15.91 74.28
N ASP A 22 4.39 -16.36 74.42
CA ASP A 22 5.60 -15.53 74.49
C ASP A 22 5.85 -14.80 73.16
N PRO A 23 6.10 -13.47 73.13
CA PRO A 23 6.37 -12.76 71.88
C PRO A 23 7.79 -13.03 71.39
N GLY A 24 7.94 -14.09 70.58
CA GLY A 24 9.15 -14.35 69.80
C GLY A 24 9.58 -13.12 68.98
N PRO A 25 10.89 -12.98 68.67
CA PRO A 25 11.46 -11.73 68.17
C PRO A 25 10.82 -11.28 66.86
N ARG A 26 10.34 -10.03 66.84
CA ARG A 26 9.79 -9.39 65.64
C ARG A 26 10.88 -9.28 64.57
N ALA A 27 10.83 -10.13 63.55
CA ALA A 27 11.65 -9.99 62.36
C ALA A 27 11.25 -8.69 61.62
N SER A 28 12.03 -7.62 61.81
CA SER A 28 11.80 -6.36 61.11
C SER A 28 12.14 -6.51 59.62
N TRP A 29 11.12 -6.64 58.78
CA TRP A 29 11.27 -6.63 57.32
C TRP A 29 11.55 -5.19 56.81
N SER A 30 12.73 -4.66 57.12
CA SER A 30 13.25 -3.40 56.58
C SER A 30 13.87 -3.60 55.19
N LEU A 31 13.10 -4.19 54.27
CA LEU A 31 13.55 -4.49 52.90
C LEU A 31 13.57 -3.24 51.98
N ARG A 32 14.06 -2.11 52.50
CA ARG A 32 14.68 -1.08 51.67
C ARG A 32 16.02 -1.63 51.16
N LYS A 33 15.97 -2.39 50.06
CA LYS A 33 17.13 -2.50 49.17
C LYS A 33 17.40 -1.11 48.62
N GLN A 34 18.20 -0.35 49.38
CA GLN A 34 18.80 0.89 48.93
C GLN A 34 19.67 0.52 47.73
N LEU A 35 19.10 0.69 46.52
CA LEU A 35 19.84 0.59 45.28
C LEU A 35 21.00 1.58 45.41
N SER A 36 22.23 1.06 45.49
CA SER A 36 23.40 1.92 45.56
C SER A 36 23.33 2.92 44.42
N THR A 37 23.80 4.14 44.66
CA THR A 37 23.95 5.19 43.64
C THR A 37 24.65 4.64 42.40
N ASP A 38 25.60 3.72 42.59
CA ASP A 38 26.34 3.02 41.54
C ASP A 38 25.43 2.17 40.64
N LYS A 39 24.40 1.52 41.18
CA LYS A 39 23.45 0.71 40.40
C LYS A 39 22.49 1.57 39.59
N ILE A 40 22.13 2.73 40.12
CA ILE A 40 21.31 3.72 39.41
C ILE A 40 22.16 4.35 38.29
N ALA A 41 23.40 4.75 38.59
CA ALA A 41 24.35 5.31 37.62
C ALA A 41 24.72 4.32 36.51
N LEU A 42 24.95 3.04 36.84
CA LEU A 42 25.21 2.00 35.85
C LEU A 42 23.96 1.76 34.97
N GLY A 43 22.76 1.79 35.56
CA GLY A 43 21.50 1.70 34.84
C GLY A 43 21.28 2.87 33.86
N THR A 44 21.55 4.10 34.29
CA THR A 44 21.43 5.28 33.41
C THR A 44 22.50 5.34 32.33
N LEU A 45 23.74 4.94 32.62
CA LEU A 45 24.79 4.80 31.61
C LEU A 45 24.42 3.73 30.57
N PHE A 46 23.82 2.61 30.99
CA PHE A 46 23.37 1.55 30.08
C PHE A 46 22.19 1.99 29.19
N THR A 47 21.21 2.72 29.73
CA THR A 47 20.10 3.26 28.91
C THR A 47 20.56 4.37 27.97
N ILE A 48 21.48 5.24 28.39
CA ILE A 48 22.14 6.23 27.51
C ILE A 48 22.90 5.50 26.41
N LEU A 49 23.67 4.45 26.73
CA LEU A 49 24.40 3.67 25.73
C LEU A 49 23.46 3.01 24.71
N ILE A 50 22.36 2.37 25.15
CA ILE A 50 21.36 1.78 24.25
C ILE A 50 20.70 2.86 23.38
N PHE A 51 20.32 4.00 23.96
CA PHE A 51 19.69 5.09 23.21
C PHE A 51 20.66 5.71 22.19
N SER A 52 21.90 6.01 22.59
CA SER A 52 22.95 6.52 21.70
C SER A 52 23.31 5.51 20.61
N LEU A 53 23.38 4.22 20.93
CA LEU A 53 23.58 3.15 19.96
C LEU A 53 22.39 3.07 18.99
N GLY A 54 21.15 3.12 19.49
CA GLY A 54 19.93 3.12 18.66
C GLY A 54 19.80 4.35 17.75
N VAL A 55 20.23 5.53 18.21
CA VAL A 55 20.31 6.74 17.39
C VAL A 55 21.44 6.64 16.35
N ALA A 56 22.59 6.06 16.73
CA ALA A 56 23.71 5.85 15.81
C ALA A 56 23.36 4.82 14.73
N THR A 57 22.86 3.64 15.10
CA THR A 57 22.42 2.60 14.16
C THR A 57 21.20 3.06 13.37
N GLY A 58 20.26 3.80 13.97
CA GLY A 58 19.09 4.37 13.29
C GLY A 58 19.42 5.36 12.16
N ARG A 59 20.63 5.95 12.14
CA ARG A 59 21.13 6.73 10.99
C ARG A 59 21.63 5.85 9.83
N TYR A 60 21.96 4.59 10.10
CA TYR A 60 22.40 3.60 9.12
C TYR A 60 21.29 2.60 8.75
N VAL A 61 20.22 2.49 9.53
CA VAL A 61 18.96 1.88 9.09
C VAL A 61 18.43 2.73 7.94
N PRO A 62 18.26 2.18 6.72
CA PRO A 62 17.70 2.92 5.61
C PRO A 62 16.21 3.18 5.88
N VAL A 63 15.90 4.32 6.50
CA VAL A 63 14.56 4.91 6.43
C VAL A 63 14.33 5.22 4.95
N GLY A 64 13.48 4.42 4.29
CA GLY A 64 13.27 4.45 2.85
C GLY A 64 13.04 5.87 2.33
N ARG A 65 14.06 6.42 1.67
CA ARG A 65 14.01 7.80 1.17
C ARG A 65 13.06 7.87 -0.03
N SER A 66 12.03 8.71 0.10
CA SER A 66 11.36 9.36 -1.04
C SER A 66 10.38 8.55 -1.92
N GLY A 67 9.45 7.80 -1.31
CA GLY A 67 8.02 7.86 -1.70
C GLY A 67 7.45 7.00 -2.85
N LEU A 68 6.12 6.79 -2.73
CA LEU A 68 5.16 6.40 -3.79
C LEU A 68 4.96 4.90 -4.15
N LEU A 69 4.70 4.09 -3.10
CA LEU A 69 3.84 2.88 -3.11
C LEU A 69 4.24 1.71 -4.05
N ALA A 70 3.45 0.64 -4.01
CA ALA A 70 3.87 -0.72 -4.34
C ALA A 70 3.93 -1.03 -5.85
N PRO A 71 4.88 -1.90 -6.26
CA PRO A 71 6.23 -2.05 -5.71
C PRO A 71 7.07 -0.80 -6.04
N ALA A 72 8.11 -0.51 -5.26
CA ALA A 72 9.02 0.60 -5.61
C ALA A 72 9.77 0.37 -6.93
N GLY A 73 9.91 -0.90 -7.34
CA GLY A 73 10.63 -1.32 -8.55
C GLY A 73 12.14 -1.24 -8.38
N ASP A 74 12.84 -2.33 -8.70
CA ASP A 74 14.31 -2.38 -8.83
C ASP A 74 14.77 -2.68 -10.27
N VAL A 75 13.82 -2.99 -11.16
CA VAL A 75 14.07 -3.24 -12.59
C VAL A 75 14.02 -1.93 -13.37
N GLY A 76 15.18 -1.51 -13.90
CA GLY A 76 15.26 -0.44 -14.90
C GLY A 76 14.96 -0.98 -16.31
N VAL A 77 14.03 -0.34 -17.02
CA VAL A 77 13.67 -0.67 -18.40
C VAL A 77 13.83 0.56 -19.28
N PHE A 78 14.49 0.43 -20.42
CA PHE A 78 14.49 1.44 -21.47
C PHE A 78 13.31 1.19 -22.41
N MET A 79 12.48 2.21 -22.65
CA MET A 79 11.29 2.07 -23.48
C MET A 79 11.61 2.32 -24.95
N GLU A 80 11.58 1.26 -25.76
CA GLU A 80 11.75 1.32 -27.22
C GLU A 80 10.41 1.13 -27.90
N TYR A 81 10.10 1.93 -28.92
CA TYR A 81 8.84 1.83 -29.64
C TYR A 81 8.75 0.51 -30.42
N ASN A 82 7.78 -0.33 -30.07
CA ASN A 82 7.57 -1.62 -30.71
C ASN A 82 6.29 -1.62 -31.56
N THR A 83 6.48 -1.51 -32.88
CA THR A 83 5.38 -1.42 -33.84
C THR A 83 4.45 -2.63 -33.85
N THR A 84 4.91 -3.83 -33.49
CA THR A 84 4.08 -5.05 -33.52
C THR A 84 2.91 -4.95 -32.53
N PHE A 85 3.07 -4.22 -31.42
CA PHE A 85 1.98 -3.98 -30.45
C PHE A 85 1.01 -2.87 -30.90
N SER A 86 1.45 -1.96 -31.77
CA SER A 86 0.67 -0.82 -32.24
C SER A 86 -0.17 -1.10 -33.48
N GLN A 87 0.17 -2.12 -34.26
CA GLN A 87 -0.48 -2.41 -35.54
C GLN A 87 -1.90 -2.97 -35.39
N ALA A 88 -2.61 -3.00 -36.53
CA ALA A 88 -3.90 -3.64 -36.67
C ALA A 88 -3.88 -5.13 -36.23
N PRO A 89 -5.03 -5.71 -35.85
CA PRO A 89 -5.13 -7.13 -35.53
C PRO A 89 -4.62 -8.00 -36.68
N SER A 90 -3.75 -8.95 -36.34
CA SER A 90 -3.06 -9.85 -37.26
C SER A 90 -2.47 -11.02 -36.47
N PRO A 91 -2.17 -12.17 -37.08
CA PRO A 91 -1.59 -13.30 -36.36
C PRO A 91 -0.30 -12.97 -35.59
N GLU A 92 0.51 -12.01 -36.07
CA GLU A 92 1.73 -11.57 -35.38
C GLU A 92 1.41 -10.64 -34.21
N SER A 93 0.63 -9.57 -34.45
CA SER A 93 0.29 -8.58 -33.43
C SER A 93 -0.59 -9.17 -32.32
N ASP A 94 -1.50 -10.08 -32.65
CA ASP A 94 -2.36 -10.75 -31.68
C ASP A 94 -1.56 -11.72 -30.80
N ALA A 95 -0.68 -12.55 -31.39
CA ALA A 95 0.22 -13.41 -30.63
C ALA A 95 1.20 -12.63 -29.74
N ALA A 96 1.67 -11.46 -30.20
CA ALA A 96 2.49 -10.57 -29.39
C ALA A 96 1.72 -10.07 -28.15
N TRP A 97 0.47 -9.64 -28.31
CA TRP A 97 -0.37 -9.23 -27.19
C TRP A 97 -0.74 -10.40 -26.25
N GLU A 98 -1.03 -11.58 -26.78
CA GLU A 98 -1.26 -12.80 -25.97
C GLU A 98 -0.03 -13.16 -25.12
N SER A 99 1.18 -13.00 -25.66
CA SER A 99 2.44 -13.33 -24.96
C SER A 99 2.70 -12.49 -23.69
N LEU A 100 1.98 -11.38 -23.49
CA LEU A 100 2.05 -10.57 -22.28
C LEU A 100 1.32 -11.18 -21.07
N PHE A 101 0.41 -12.12 -21.32
CA PHE A 101 -0.45 -12.68 -20.28
C PHE A 101 0.14 -13.98 -19.72
N PRO A 102 0.20 -14.14 -18.38
CA PRO A 102 0.59 -15.40 -17.78
C PRO A 102 -0.53 -16.43 -17.91
N THR A 103 -0.23 -17.70 -17.65
CA THR A 103 -1.23 -18.75 -17.48
C THR A 103 -2.34 -18.29 -16.54
N GLY A 104 -3.60 -18.39 -16.96
CA GLY A 104 -4.75 -17.87 -16.21
C GLY A 104 -5.05 -16.38 -16.46
N ASN A 105 -4.44 -15.75 -17.47
CA ASN A 105 -4.71 -14.39 -17.94
C ASN A 105 -4.56 -13.29 -16.87
N GLY A 106 -3.79 -13.55 -15.82
CA GLY A 106 -3.60 -12.60 -14.71
C GLY A 106 -4.63 -12.68 -13.59
N PHE A 107 -5.54 -13.66 -13.63
CA PHE A 107 -6.39 -13.99 -12.49
C PHE A 107 -5.62 -14.86 -11.48
N VAL A 108 -5.81 -14.55 -10.19
CA VAL A 108 -5.12 -15.21 -9.06
C VAL A 108 -6.11 -15.54 -7.95
N GLN A 109 -5.77 -16.55 -7.15
CA GLN A 109 -6.45 -16.86 -5.90
C GLN A 109 -5.39 -17.18 -4.83
N HIS A 110 -5.52 -16.57 -3.65
CA HIS A 110 -4.58 -16.73 -2.55
C HIS A 110 -5.27 -16.58 -1.19
N ALA A 111 -5.15 -17.59 -0.34
CA ALA A 111 -5.94 -17.75 0.89
C ALA A 111 -6.03 -16.52 1.81
N THR A 112 -5.02 -15.65 1.83
CA THR A 112 -4.96 -14.46 2.71
C THR A 112 -5.16 -13.11 2.02
N ILE A 113 -4.88 -12.97 0.72
CA ILE A 113 -4.88 -11.66 0.02
C ILE A 113 -5.86 -11.61 -1.16
N ALA A 114 -6.23 -12.77 -1.72
CA ALA A 114 -7.24 -12.96 -2.75
C ALA A 114 -8.08 -14.20 -2.39
N PRO A 115 -8.88 -14.17 -1.30
CA PRO A 115 -9.65 -15.34 -0.86
C PRO A 115 -10.70 -15.77 -1.90
N VAL A 116 -11.23 -14.82 -2.66
CA VAL A 116 -11.98 -15.03 -3.90
C VAL A 116 -11.06 -14.88 -5.10
N SER A 117 -11.47 -15.41 -6.26
CA SER A 117 -10.76 -15.18 -7.53
C SER A 117 -10.69 -13.68 -7.80
N SER A 118 -9.49 -13.18 -8.10
CA SER A 118 -9.25 -11.76 -8.35
C SER A 118 -8.34 -11.55 -9.56
N GLY A 119 -8.63 -10.55 -10.38
CA GLY A 119 -7.69 -10.06 -11.39
C GLY A 119 -6.58 -9.21 -10.77
N LEU A 120 -5.39 -9.20 -11.38
CA LEU A 120 -4.38 -8.17 -11.13
C LEU A 120 -4.61 -6.99 -12.08
N VAL A 121 -4.59 -5.76 -11.55
CA VAL A 121 -4.91 -4.53 -12.30
C VAL A 121 -4.07 -4.38 -13.58
N VAL A 122 -2.76 -4.72 -13.54
CA VAL A 122 -1.90 -4.66 -14.73
C VAL A 122 -2.44 -5.46 -15.92
N TYR A 123 -2.95 -6.67 -15.70
CA TYR A 123 -3.44 -7.52 -16.80
C TYR A 123 -4.83 -7.10 -17.28
N HIS A 124 -5.71 -6.63 -16.40
CA HIS A 124 -6.97 -6.02 -16.83
C HIS A 124 -6.72 -4.73 -17.64
N GLY A 125 -5.75 -3.91 -17.23
CA GLY A 125 -5.30 -2.73 -18.00
C GLY A 125 -4.80 -3.09 -19.39
N LEU A 126 -3.95 -4.12 -19.51
CA LEU A 126 -3.47 -4.63 -20.80
C LEU A 126 -4.61 -5.21 -21.66
N HIS A 127 -5.55 -5.94 -21.06
CA HIS A 127 -6.73 -6.48 -21.75
C HIS A 127 -7.62 -5.37 -22.33
N CYS A 128 -7.90 -4.34 -21.53
CA CYS A 128 -8.66 -3.17 -21.97
C CYS A 128 -7.93 -2.39 -23.06
N LEU A 129 -6.62 -2.20 -22.95
CA LEU A 129 -5.83 -1.49 -23.98
C LEU A 129 -5.78 -2.27 -25.30
N ASN A 130 -5.64 -3.60 -25.27
CA ASN A 130 -5.74 -4.44 -26.47
C ASN A 130 -7.14 -4.36 -27.10
N SER A 131 -8.19 -4.37 -26.28
CA SER A 131 -9.57 -4.22 -26.75
C SER A 131 -9.79 -2.87 -27.44
N LEU A 132 -9.22 -1.79 -26.89
CA LEU A 132 -9.23 -0.46 -27.52
C LEU A 132 -8.47 -0.43 -28.84
N ARG A 133 -7.29 -1.08 -28.94
CA ARG A 133 -6.55 -1.26 -30.21
C ARG A 133 -7.44 -1.93 -31.27
N ILE A 134 -8.07 -3.06 -30.93
CA ILE A 134 -8.94 -3.81 -31.85
C ILE A 134 -10.11 -2.95 -32.32
N VAL A 135 -10.82 -2.29 -31.40
CA VAL A 135 -11.96 -1.42 -31.73
C VAL A 135 -11.55 -0.21 -32.55
N TYR A 136 -10.40 0.42 -32.24
CA TYR A 136 -9.86 1.54 -33.02
C TYR A 136 -9.66 1.15 -34.50
N PHE A 137 -8.96 0.04 -34.77
CA PHE A 137 -8.72 -0.42 -36.14
C PHE A 137 -9.98 -0.92 -36.85
N ALA A 138 -11.01 -1.36 -36.12
CA ALA A 138 -12.31 -1.71 -36.69
C ALA A 138 -13.19 -0.48 -37.00
N ALA A 139 -12.95 0.66 -36.35
CA ALA A 139 -13.78 1.87 -36.46
C ALA A 139 -13.17 2.97 -37.36
N ILE A 140 -11.85 2.98 -37.57
CA ILE A 140 -11.18 3.98 -38.43
C ILE A 140 -11.34 3.65 -39.92
N ASP A 141 -11.96 4.56 -40.68
CA ASP A 141 -11.62 4.74 -42.10
C ASP A 141 -10.61 5.90 -42.21
N PRO A 142 -9.36 5.65 -42.67
CA PRO A 142 -8.35 6.69 -42.86
C PRO A 142 -8.78 7.83 -43.81
N LYS A 143 -9.82 7.65 -44.62
CA LYS A 143 -10.34 8.67 -45.54
C LYS A 143 -11.36 9.60 -44.90
N GLU A 144 -12.01 9.17 -43.82
CA GLU A 144 -13.13 9.89 -43.19
C GLU A 144 -12.75 10.58 -41.87
N MET A 145 -11.52 10.39 -41.39
CA MET A 145 -11.02 10.92 -40.10
C MET A 145 -10.72 12.43 -40.16
N HIS A 146 -11.76 13.24 -40.35
CA HIS A 146 -11.71 14.71 -40.36
C HIS A 146 -12.02 15.27 -38.97
N LEU A 147 -10.99 15.41 -38.12
CA LEU A 147 -11.13 16.20 -36.88
C LEU A 147 -10.88 17.70 -37.12
N PRO A 148 -11.40 18.57 -36.23
CA PRO A 148 -10.97 19.97 -36.15
C PRO A 148 -9.44 20.07 -36.03
N GLU A 149 -8.87 21.12 -36.64
CA GLU A 149 -7.41 21.30 -36.74
C GLU A 149 -6.69 21.24 -35.37
N GLU A 150 -7.33 21.77 -34.32
CA GLU A 150 -6.85 21.73 -32.93
C GLU A 150 -6.63 20.31 -32.35
N HIS A 151 -7.27 19.29 -32.93
CA HIS A 151 -7.18 17.89 -32.50
C HIS A 151 -6.53 16.98 -33.54
N SER A 152 -6.16 17.51 -34.71
CA SER A 152 -5.55 16.75 -35.81
C SER A 152 -4.34 15.91 -35.37
N HIS A 153 -3.44 16.49 -34.59
CA HIS A 153 -2.24 15.81 -34.08
C HIS A 153 -2.52 14.66 -33.10
N LEU A 154 -3.68 14.65 -32.42
CA LEU A 154 -4.08 13.59 -31.48
C LEU A 154 -4.75 12.42 -32.18
N ALA A 155 -5.38 12.66 -33.34
CA ALA A 155 -6.07 11.66 -34.14
C ALA A 155 -5.27 11.15 -35.34
N ASP A 156 -4.08 11.71 -35.60
CA ASP A 156 -3.14 11.11 -36.54
C ASP A 156 -2.93 9.61 -36.21
N PRO A 157 -3.10 8.69 -37.18
CA PRO A 157 -2.99 7.26 -36.90
C PRO A 157 -1.62 6.84 -36.38
N GLY A 158 -0.54 7.53 -36.77
CA GLY A 158 0.79 7.30 -36.22
C GLY A 158 0.89 7.70 -34.74
N HIS A 159 0.28 8.82 -34.36
CA HIS A 159 0.19 9.26 -32.96
C HIS A 159 -0.60 8.25 -32.10
N VAL A 160 -1.78 7.80 -32.55
CA VAL A 160 -2.58 6.80 -31.82
C VAL A 160 -1.82 5.46 -31.69
N GLN A 161 -1.16 5.01 -32.77
CA GLN A 161 -0.32 3.81 -32.76
C GLN A 161 0.83 3.92 -31.75
N HIS A 162 1.53 5.06 -31.72
CA HIS A 162 2.57 5.31 -30.73
C HIS A 162 2.01 5.31 -29.29
N CYS A 163 0.86 5.97 -29.06
CA CYS A 163 0.20 5.98 -27.75
C CYS A 163 -0.19 4.59 -27.26
N ILE A 164 -0.64 3.67 -28.14
CA ILE A 164 -0.98 2.30 -27.76
C ILE A 164 0.23 1.57 -27.16
N ASP A 165 1.39 1.64 -27.82
CA ASP A 165 2.60 0.98 -27.32
C ASP A 165 3.20 1.70 -26.09
N TYR A 166 3.20 3.04 -26.07
CA TYR A 166 3.61 3.82 -24.90
C TYR A 166 2.77 3.48 -23.65
N LEU A 167 1.45 3.36 -23.80
CA LEU A 167 0.55 2.99 -22.70
C LEU A 167 0.76 1.53 -22.27
N ARG A 168 0.99 0.61 -23.22
CA ARG A 168 1.34 -0.79 -22.91
C ARG A 168 2.62 -0.86 -22.07
N GLN A 169 3.68 -0.15 -22.50
CA GLN A 169 4.94 -0.09 -21.76
C GLN A 169 4.79 0.60 -20.40
N SER A 170 3.95 1.65 -20.30
CA SER A 170 3.63 2.32 -19.04
C SER A 170 2.91 1.39 -18.05
N LEU A 171 1.93 0.61 -18.51
CA LEU A 171 1.23 -0.41 -17.71
C LEU A 171 2.21 -1.49 -17.21
N MET A 172 3.10 -1.98 -18.09
CA MET A 172 4.12 -2.98 -17.71
C MET A 172 5.19 -2.42 -16.77
N CYS A 173 5.60 -1.16 -16.94
CA CYS A 173 6.59 -0.50 -16.09
C CYS A 173 6.02 -0.15 -14.71
N THR A 174 4.73 0.19 -14.61
CA THR A 174 4.07 0.45 -13.33
C THR A 174 3.61 -0.82 -12.64
N ALA A 175 3.28 -1.87 -13.40
CA ALA A 175 2.94 -3.21 -12.94
C ALA A 175 1.98 -3.22 -11.75
N ASP A 176 0.85 -2.51 -11.86
CA ASP A 176 -0.10 -2.35 -10.75
C ASP A 176 -0.57 -3.72 -10.21
N THR A 177 -0.11 -4.04 -9.00
CA THR A 177 -0.37 -5.30 -8.29
C THR A 177 -1.60 -5.23 -7.38
N ASN A 178 -2.46 -4.21 -7.50
CA ASN A 178 -3.76 -4.22 -6.84
C ASN A 178 -4.60 -5.40 -7.35
N LEU A 179 -5.47 -5.91 -6.47
CA LEU A 179 -6.30 -7.07 -6.71
C LEU A 179 -7.76 -6.65 -6.87
N GLU A 180 -8.39 -7.07 -7.95
CA GLU A 180 -9.78 -6.77 -8.29
C GLU A 180 -10.62 -8.04 -8.10
N PRO A 181 -11.48 -8.12 -7.08
CA PRO A 181 -12.35 -9.29 -6.89
C PRO A 181 -13.30 -9.50 -8.08
N VAL A 182 -13.48 -10.75 -8.50
CA VAL A 182 -14.57 -11.13 -9.42
C VAL A 182 -15.89 -11.13 -8.65
N GLY A 183 -16.90 -10.42 -9.14
CA GLY A 183 -18.23 -10.38 -8.53
C GLY A 183 -19.01 -11.68 -8.71
N GLU A 184 -20.01 -11.90 -7.85
CA GLU A 184 -20.91 -13.06 -7.96
C GLU A 184 -21.68 -13.03 -9.29
N GLY A 185 -21.50 -14.06 -10.12
CA GLY A 185 -22.12 -14.15 -11.45
C GLY A 185 -21.41 -13.35 -12.55
N GLU A 186 -20.29 -12.68 -12.25
CA GLU A 186 -19.49 -11.96 -13.26
C GLU A 186 -18.56 -12.92 -14.02
N ALA A 187 -18.37 -12.66 -15.32
CA ALA A 187 -17.46 -13.43 -16.18
C ALA A 187 -16.00 -12.91 -16.15
N GLY A 188 -15.70 -11.94 -15.27
CA GLY A 188 -14.43 -11.23 -15.20
C GLY A 188 -14.44 -10.18 -14.09
N VAL A 189 -13.59 -9.18 -14.20
CA VAL A 189 -13.47 -8.08 -13.22
C VAL A 189 -14.02 -6.79 -13.81
N THR A 190 -14.80 -6.03 -13.02
CA THR A 190 -15.30 -4.71 -13.45
C THR A 190 -14.30 -3.59 -13.28
N GLY A 191 -13.32 -3.76 -12.39
CA GLY A 191 -12.36 -2.71 -12.03
C GLY A 191 -12.90 -1.63 -11.07
N TYR A 192 -14.07 -1.84 -10.46
CA TYR A 192 -14.73 -0.89 -9.55
C TYR A 192 -15.26 -1.60 -8.29
N GLY A 193 -15.68 -0.82 -7.29
CA GLY A 193 -16.35 -1.34 -6.08
C GLY A 193 -15.45 -1.89 -4.97
N TYR A 194 -14.12 -1.82 -5.12
CA TYR A 194 -13.16 -2.29 -4.12
C TYR A 194 -12.04 -1.27 -3.87
N THR A 195 -11.25 -1.45 -2.80
CA THR A 195 -10.17 -0.52 -2.41
C THR A 195 -8.87 -0.83 -3.16
N ARG A 196 -8.38 0.14 -3.96
CA ARG A 196 -7.01 0.15 -4.49
C ARG A 196 -6.07 0.97 -3.60
N THR A 197 -4.81 0.56 -3.54
CA THR A 197 -3.69 1.34 -3.01
C THR A 197 -3.02 2.10 -4.16
N CYS A 198 -3.27 3.40 -4.25
CA CYS A 198 -2.81 4.26 -5.36
C CYS A 198 -1.78 5.30 -4.91
N ARG A 199 -0.88 5.70 -5.82
CA ARG A 199 -0.04 6.89 -5.64
C ARG A 199 -0.92 8.13 -5.46
N ASP A 200 -0.52 9.04 -4.57
CA ASP A 200 -1.23 10.31 -4.36
C ASP A 200 -1.05 11.23 -5.58
N PHE A 201 -2.02 11.16 -6.49
CA PHE A 201 -2.06 11.94 -7.71
C PHE A 201 -2.00 13.46 -7.45
N ASN A 202 -2.62 13.94 -6.36
CA ASN A 202 -2.62 15.37 -6.05
C ASN A 202 -1.24 15.85 -5.58
N ARG A 203 -0.48 15.00 -4.87
CA ARG A 203 0.93 15.30 -4.54
C ARG A 203 1.84 15.26 -5.76
N VAL A 204 1.66 14.31 -6.68
CA VAL A 204 2.40 14.27 -7.95
C VAL A 204 2.10 15.51 -8.79
N LYS A 205 0.81 15.83 -8.97
CA LYS A 205 0.34 17.04 -9.68
C LYS A 205 0.90 18.31 -9.06
N LYS A 206 0.81 18.46 -7.73
CA LYS A 206 1.35 19.62 -7.01
C LYS A 206 2.85 19.77 -7.25
N TRP A 207 3.62 18.69 -7.06
CA TRP A 207 5.06 18.72 -7.29
C TRP A 207 5.40 19.09 -8.74
N ALA A 208 4.69 18.54 -9.73
CA ALA A 208 4.88 18.90 -11.13
C ALA A 208 4.54 20.37 -11.42
N SER A 209 3.47 20.91 -10.84
CA SER A 209 3.13 22.35 -10.94
C SER A 209 4.17 23.26 -10.27
N GLU A 210 4.80 22.82 -9.19
CA GLU A 210 5.85 23.58 -8.48
C GLU A 210 7.22 23.49 -9.20
N ASN A 211 7.44 22.47 -10.02
CA ASN A 211 8.74 22.14 -10.65
C ASN A 211 8.64 21.98 -12.18
N TRP A 212 7.73 22.72 -12.83
CA TRP A 212 7.52 22.64 -14.29
C TRP A 212 8.75 23.14 -15.09
N ALA A 213 9.01 22.50 -16.23
CA ALA A 213 10.09 22.88 -17.14
C ALA A 213 9.78 24.24 -17.79
N ARG A 214 10.64 25.24 -17.57
CA ARG A 214 10.43 26.63 -18.04
C ARG A 214 10.72 26.84 -19.52
N GLU A 215 11.39 25.89 -20.14
CA GLU A 215 11.77 25.85 -21.55
C GLU A 215 11.44 24.44 -22.06
N LEU A 216 10.81 24.36 -23.24
CA LEU A 216 10.43 23.15 -23.98
C LEU A 216 10.89 23.33 -25.44
#